data_AF-A0A3M7TKA0-F1
#
_entry.id   AF-A0A3M7TKA0-F1
#
_cell.length_a   1.000
_cell.length_b   1.000
_cell.length_c   1.000
_cell.angle_alpha   90.00
_cell.angle_beta   90.00
_cell.angle_gamma   90.00
#
_symmetry.space_group_name_H-M   'P 1'
#
loop_
_entity.id
_entity.type
_entity.pdbx_description
1 polymer ?
#
loop_
_entity_poly.entity_id
_entity_poly.type
_entity_poly.pdbx_seq_one_letter_code
_entity_poly.pdbx_strand_id
1 'polypeptide(L)'
;MVRSYDQFVDRILEKGLPEMISFDHDLGGMNDPIGNSFSEKTGYDCAKWLIEYSLDYELRLPDFYCHSMNPIGKENIIALLTNFRSH
;
A
#
# COMPACT_ATOMS: atom_id res chain seq x y z
N MET A 1 -8.56 9.73 -3.73
CA MET A 1 -7.62 9.47 -2.63
C MET A 1 -8.18 8.29 -1.84
N VAL A 2 -7.37 7.25 -1.66
CA VAL A 2 -7.70 6.09 -0.83
C VAL A 2 -7.21 6.36 0.59
N ARG A 3 -8.01 6.04 1.62
CA ARG A 3 -7.70 6.41 3.01
C ARG A 3 -7.53 5.22 3.96
N SER A 4 -7.85 4.01 3.52
CA SER A 4 -7.66 2.79 4.28
C SER A 4 -7.11 1.68 3.40
N TYR A 5 -6.58 0.63 4.05
CA TYR A 5 -6.12 -0.57 3.36
C TYR A 5 -7.24 -1.23 2.53
N ASP A 6 -8.45 -1.35 3.10
CA ASP A 6 -9.55 -2.01 2.38
C ASP A 6 -9.96 -1.22 1.14
N GLN A 7 -10.02 0.12 1.23
CA GLN A 7 -10.25 0.97 0.06
C GLN A 7 -9.14 0.85 -0.99
N PHE A 8 -7.90 0.55 -0.59
CA PHE A 8 -6.79 0.33 -1.53
C PHE A 8 -7.00 -0.97 -2.32
N VAL A 9 -7.29 -2.05 -1.61
CA VAL A 9 -7.57 -3.37 -2.19
C VAL A 9 -8.78 -3.29 -3.12
N ASP A 10 -9.91 -2.78 -2.63
CA ASP A 10 -11.15 -2.67 -3.41
C ASP A 10 -10.93 -1.85 -4.68
N ARG A 11 -10.17 -0.75 -4.58
CA ARG A 11 -9.87 0.10 -5.73
C ARG A 11 -9.10 -0.64 -6.82
N ILE A 12 -8.11 -1.44 -6.45
CA ILE A 12 -7.29 -2.21 -7.39
C ILE A 12 -8.11 -3.36 -7.98
N LEU A 13 -8.93 -4.04 -7.18
CA LEU A 13 -9.80 -5.11 -7.67
C LEU A 13 -10.89 -4.58 -8.62
N GLU A 14 -11.46 -3.41 -8.35
CA GLU A 14 -12.51 -2.82 -9.19
C GLU A 14 -11.96 -2.25 -10.51
N LYS A 15 -10.80 -1.58 -10.46
CA LYS A 15 -10.32 -0.75 -11.59
C LYS A 15 -9.01 -1.21 -12.21
N GLY A 16 -8.39 -2.26 -11.66
CA GLY A 16 -7.05 -2.70 -12.02
C GLY A 16 -5.96 -1.79 -11.46
N LEU A 17 -4.72 -2.10 -11.84
CA LEU A 17 -3.54 -1.31 -11.47
C LEU A 17 -3.54 0.02 -12.25
N PRO A 18 -3.40 1.17 -11.57
CA PRO A 18 -3.20 2.45 -12.23
C PRO A 18 -1.77 2.54 -12.81
N GLU A 19 -1.49 3.53 -13.65
CA GLU A 19 -0.12 3.76 -14.15
C GLU A 19 0.87 4.11 -13.03
N MET A 20 0.43 4.84 -12.00
CA MET A 20 1.25 5.24 -10.86
C MET A 20 0.46 5.15 -9.54
N ILE A 21 1.13 4.74 -8.46
CA ILE A 21 0.63 4.76 -7.09
C ILE A 21 1.51 5.65 -6.20
N SER A 22 0.88 6.50 -5.39
CA SER A 22 1.56 7.27 -4.36
C SER A 22 1.16 6.79 -2.97
N PHE A 23 2.15 6.35 -2.19
CA PHE A 23 1.96 5.78 -0.86
C PHE A 23 2.21 6.80 0.25
N ASP A 24 1.41 6.72 1.30
CA ASP A 24 1.71 7.27 2.63
C ASP A 24 1.82 6.12 3.63
N HIS A 25 2.74 6.21 4.58
CA HIS A 25 2.86 5.21 5.66
C HIS A 25 1.62 5.21 6.54
N ASP A 26 1.16 6.40 6.92
CA ASP A 26 0.04 6.58 7.82
C ASP A 26 -1.24 6.56 6.98
N LEU A 27 -2.03 5.51 7.13
CA LEU A 27 -3.38 5.50 6.58
C LEU A 27 -4.29 6.24 7.55
N GLY A 28 -5.28 6.94 7.00
CA GLY A 28 -6.27 7.66 7.80
C GLY A 28 -7.20 6.65 8.47
N GLY A 29 -6.79 6.13 9.63
CA GLY A 29 -7.55 5.16 10.41
C GLY A 29 -8.99 5.63 10.60
N MET A 30 -9.95 4.81 10.18
CA MET A 30 -11.26 4.86 10.80
C MET A 30 -11.02 4.44 12.24
N ASN A 31 -11.04 5.40 13.16
CA ASN A 31 -11.16 5.10 14.58
C ASN A 31 -12.40 4.21 14.72
N ASP A 32 -12.20 2.91 14.88
CA ASP A 32 -13.28 2.03 15.30
C ASP A 32 -13.67 2.50 16.71
N PRO A 33 -14.88 3.05 16.90
CA PRO A 33 -15.25 3.68 18.18
C PRO A 33 -15.29 2.70 19.35
N ILE A 34 -15.13 1.39 19.09
CA ILE A 34 -15.19 0.31 20.08
C ILE A 34 -13.77 -0.07 20.56
N GLY A 35 -12.71 0.52 20.00
CA GLY A 35 -11.34 0.31 20.48
C GLY A 35 -10.83 -1.11 20.25
N ASN A 36 -11.39 -1.82 19.26
CA ASN A 36 -10.82 -3.08 18.81
C ASN A 36 -9.50 -2.80 18.10
N SER A 37 -8.41 -2.97 18.84
CA SER A 37 -7.02 -2.86 18.43
C SER A 37 -6.64 -3.97 17.44
N PHE A 38 -7.37 -4.10 16.33
CA PHE A 38 -6.82 -4.75 15.15
C PHE A 38 -5.68 -3.86 14.69
N SER A 39 -4.44 -4.38 14.67
CA SER A 39 -3.26 -3.65 14.19
C SER A 39 -3.63 -2.80 13.00
N GLU A 40 -3.58 -1.47 13.17
CA GLU A 40 -3.91 -0.53 12.11
C GLU A 40 -3.01 -0.83 10.91
N LYS A 41 -3.62 -1.30 9.81
CA LYS A 41 -2.88 -1.54 8.58
C LYS A 41 -2.36 -0.21 8.06
N THR A 42 -1.11 -0.21 7.64
CA THR A 42 -0.38 0.97 7.17
C THR A 42 -0.24 0.94 5.65
N GLY A 43 0.32 2.00 5.06
CA GLY A 43 0.69 1.97 3.64
C GLY A 43 1.75 0.93 3.31
N TYR A 44 2.52 0.48 4.30
CA TYR A 44 3.45 -0.64 4.14
C TYR A 44 2.70 -1.95 3.89
N ASP A 45 1.56 -2.16 4.55
CA ASP A 45 0.73 -3.34 4.31
C ASP A 45 0.04 -3.28 2.94
N CYS A 46 -0.32 -2.08 2.47
CA CYS A 46 -0.78 -1.89 1.08
C CYS A 46 0.31 -2.28 0.07
N ALA A 47 1.57 -1.89 0.32
CA ALA A 47 2.69 -2.22 -0.55
C ALA A 47 2.98 -3.73 -0.60
N LYS A 48 2.91 -4.45 0.54
CA LYS A 48 3.02 -5.92 0.56
C LYS A 48 1.91 -6.58 -0.23
N TRP A 49 0.66 -6.20 0.03
CA TRP A 49 -0.48 -6.77 -0.67
C TRP A 49 -0.38 -6.53 -2.18
N LEU A 50 0.08 -5.35 -2.60
CA LEU A 50 0.30 -5.06 -4.01
C LEU A 50 1.32 -6.01 -4.65
N ILE A 51 2.41 -6.34 -3.93
CA ILE A 51 3.40 -7.31 -4.42
C ILE A 51 2.81 -8.71 -4.55
N GLU A 52 2.07 -9.17 -3.53
CA GLU A 52 1.39 -10.48 -3.56
C GLU A 52 0.41 -10.56 -4.72
N TYR A 53 -0.43 -9.53 -4.89
CA TYR A 53 -1.34 -9.40 -6.02
C TYR A 53 -0.58 -9.41 -7.36
N SER A 54 0.54 -8.69 -7.47
CA SER A 54 1.37 -8.71 -8.67
C SER A 54 1.95 -10.09 -8.97
N LEU A 55 2.33 -10.87 -7.95
CA LEU A 55 2.84 -12.23 -8.10
C LEU A 55 1.74 -13.20 -8.55
N ASP A 56 0.58 -13.17 -7.89
CA ASP A 56 -0.53 -14.09 -8.16
C ASP A 56 -1.09 -13.95 -9.58
N TYR A 57 -1.03 -12.74 -10.14
CA TYR A 57 -1.55 -12.43 -11.47
C TYR A 57 -0.46 -12.14 -12.52
N GLU A 58 0.81 -12.38 -12.19
CA GLU A 58 1.98 -12.13 -13.06
C GLU A 58 2.00 -10.70 -13.65
N LEU A 59 1.61 -9.71 -12.84
CA LEU A 59 1.52 -8.30 -13.22
C LEU A 59 2.77 -7.52 -12.83
N ARG A 60 3.24 -6.65 -13.72
CA ARG A 60 4.28 -5.67 -13.37
C ARG A 60 3.74 -4.63 -12.39
N LEU A 61 4.57 -4.26 -11.42
CA LEU A 61 4.24 -3.14 -10.54
C LEU A 61 4.07 -1.85 -11.35
N PRO A 62 3.11 -0.99 -10.97
CA PRO A 62 3.02 0.36 -11.50
C PRO A 62 4.20 1.22 -11.02
N ASP A 63 4.37 2.38 -11.64
CA ASP A 63 5.31 3.36 -11.09
C ASP A 63 4.86 3.77 -9.68
N PHE A 64 5.81 3.99 -8.79
CA PHE A 64 5.49 4.29 -7.40
C PHE A 64 6.31 5.43 -6.83
N TYR A 65 5.67 6.14 -5.90
CA TYR A 65 6.30 7.16 -5.07
C TYR A 65 5.80 7.01 -3.63
N CYS A 66 6.59 7.46 -2.66
CA CYS A 66 6.14 7.56 -1.27
C CYS A 66 6.29 9.00 -0.77
N HIS A 67 5.15 9.63 -0.47
CA HIS A 67 5.07 11.01 0.04
C HIS A 67 5.00 11.08 1.57
N SER A 68 5.12 9.94 2.27
CA SER A 68 5.02 9.93 3.73
C SER A 68 6.06 10.81 4.39
N MET A 69 5.61 11.51 5.42
CA MET A 69 6.44 12.29 6.32
C MET A 69 7.13 11.42 7.38
N ASN A 70 6.75 10.14 7.51
CA ASN A 70 7.45 9.17 8.35
C ASN A 70 8.69 8.64 7.59
N PRO A 71 9.93 9.01 7.96
CA PRO A 71 11.12 8.65 7.20
C PRO A 71 11.37 7.13 7.18
N ILE A 72 11.12 6.45 8.31
CA ILE A 72 11.33 5.00 8.45
C ILE A 72 10.25 4.25 7.66
N GLY A 73 8.98 4.66 7.81
CA GLY A 73 7.87 4.10 7.06
C GLY A 73 8.04 4.25 5.55
N LYS A 74 8.48 5.43 5.11
CA LYS A 74 8.81 5.74 3.72
C LYS A 74 9.94 4.85 3.18
N GLU A 75 11.05 4.75 3.91
CA GLU A 75 12.20 3.93 3.50
C GLU A 75 11.81 2.46 3.36
N ASN A 76 11.05 1.93 4.32
CA ASN A 76 10.55 0.55 4.28
C ASN A 76 9.67 0.27 3.05
N ILE A 77 8.74 1.18 2.72
CA ILE A 77 7.87 1.05 1.53
C ILE A 77 8.70 1.08 0.24
N ILE A 78 9.58 2.07 0.10
CA ILE A 78 10.41 2.22 -1.10
C ILE A 78 11.35 1.03 -1.27
N ALA A 79 12.01 0.58 -0.20
CA ALA A 79 12.92 -0.56 -0.23
C ALA A 79 12.18 -1.83 -0.64
N LEU A 80 11.00 -2.08 -0.07
CA LEU A 80 10.17 -3.26 -0.38
C LEU A 80 9.81 -3.31 -1.87
N LEU A 81 9.22 -2.23 -2.41
CA LEU A 81 8.77 -2.18 -3.81
C LEU A 81 9.95 -2.19 -4.79
N THR A 82 11.07 -1.54 -4.45
CA THR A 82 12.27 -1.52 -5.29
C THR A 82 12.92 -2.89 -5.35
N ASN A 83 13.05 -3.59 -4.22
CA ASN A 83 13.63 -4.93 -4.16
C ASN A 83 12.83 -5.91 -5.02
N PHE A 84 11.50 -5.82 -4.99
CA PHE A 84 10.64 -6.62 -5.84
C PHE A 84 10.81 -6.29 -7.33
N ARG A 85 10.85 -5.00 -7.69
CA ARG A 85 11.03 -4.58 -9.10
C ARG A 85 12.38 -4.97 -9.69
N SER A 86 13.39 -5.22 -8.85
CA SER A 86 14.72 -5.66 -9.28
C SER A 86 14.89 -7.17 -9.40
N HIS A 87 13.88 -7.97 -9.00
CA HIS A 87 13.81 -9.41 -9.26
C HIS A 87 13.04 -9.69 -10.55
#